data_AF-A0A0T6AD07-F1
#
_entry.id   AF-A0A0T6AD07-F1
#
_cell.length_a   1.000
_cell.length_b   1.000
_cell.length_c   1.000
_cell.angle_alpha   90.00
_cell.angle_beta   90.00
_cell.angle_gamma   90.00
#
_symmetry.space_group_name_H-M   'P 1'
#
loop_
_entity.id
_entity.type
_entity.pdbx_description
1 polymer ?
#
loop_
_entity_poly.entity_id
_entity_poly.type
_entity_poly.pdbx_seq_one_letter_code
_entity_poly.pdbx_strand_id
1 'polypeptide(L)'
;MDKEQLWARFQKHMGYTDEEMKVFRSDPLKVKMVTESPAFVKSRIIAEVIETHGCHAGHKVGQKFVMDGNGQLITRECPEKSWTRGGGARSS
;
A
#
# COMPACT_ATOMS: atom_id res chain seq x y z
N MET A 1 -16.51 13.97 -0.48
CA MET A 1 -16.88 12.88 -1.41
C MET A 1 -18.12 12.24 -0.84
N ASP A 2 -19.15 12.04 -1.65
CA ASP A 2 -20.37 11.35 -1.21
C ASP A 2 -20.08 9.85 -0.97
N LYS A 3 -20.77 9.22 0.00
CA LYS A 3 -20.58 7.79 0.32
C LYS A 3 -20.92 6.89 -0.87
N GLU A 4 -21.93 7.21 -1.66
CA GLU A 4 -22.31 6.42 -2.83
C GLU A 4 -21.26 6.52 -3.95
N GLN A 5 -20.68 7.71 -4.15
CA GLN A 5 -19.57 7.87 -5.10
C GLN A 5 -18.32 7.09 -4.67
N LEU A 6 -18.07 6.98 -3.36
CA LEU A 6 -16.97 6.18 -2.83
C LEU A 6 -17.17 4.70 -3.13
N TRP A 7 -18.38 4.17 -2.91
CA TRP A 7 -18.72 2.79 -3.22
C TRP A 7 -18.64 2.49 -4.73
N ALA A 8 -19.12 3.39 -5.58
CA ALA A 8 -19.03 3.23 -7.03
C ALA A 8 -17.57 3.20 -7.51
N ARG A 9 -16.71 4.04 -6.92
CA ARG A 9 -15.26 4.01 -7.21
C ARG A 9 -14.60 2.74 -6.68
N PHE A 10 -14.95 2.30 -5.46
CA PHE A 10 -14.43 1.07 -4.86
C PHE A 10 -14.78 -0.16 -5.70
N GLN A 11 -16.04 -0.29 -6.10
CA GLN A 11 -16.52 -1.37 -6.96
C GLN A 11 -15.76 -1.41 -8.29
N LYS A 12 -15.64 -0.25 -8.96
CA LYS A 12 -14.91 -0.15 -10.24
C LYS A 12 -13.41 -0.43 -10.10
N HIS A 13 -12.80 0.00 -9.00
CA HIS A 13 -11.36 -0.17 -8.77
C HIS A 13 -10.99 -1.61 -8.42
N MET A 14 -11.82 -2.29 -7.63
CA MET A 14 -11.59 -3.67 -7.19
C MET A 14 -12.16 -4.71 -8.17
N GLY A 15 -13.04 -4.31 -9.09
CA GLY A 15 -13.68 -5.20 -10.06
C GLY A 15 -14.75 -6.12 -9.47
N TYR A 16 -15.33 -5.74 -8.32
CA TYR A 16 -16.32 -6.57 -7.63
C TYR A 16 -17.70 -6.53 -8.30
N THR A 17 -18.36 -7.67 -8.27
CA THR A 17 -19.76 -7.83 -8.69
C THR A 17 -20.72 -7.18 -7.69
N ASP A 18 -21.94 -6.90 -8.13
CA ASP A 18 -22.98 -6.32 -7.26
C ASP A 18 -23.33 -7.24 -6.07
N GLU A 19 -23.16 -8.55 -6.23
CA GLU A 19 -23.40 -9.55 -5.19
C GLU A 19 -22.31 -9.49 -4.10
N GLU A 20 -21.04 -9.39 -4.50
CA GLU A 20 -19.92 -9.20 -3.57
C GLU A 20 -20.04 -7.85 -2.84
N MET A 21 -20.49 -6.81 -3.53
CA MET A 21 -20.75 -5.50 -2.94
C MET A 21 -21.84 -5.54 -1.85
N LYS A 22 -22.86 -6.40 -1.98
CA LYS A 22 -23.86 -6.60 -0.93
C LYS A 22 -23.24 -7.20 0.34
N VAL A 23 -22.31 -8.15 0.20
CA VAL A 23 -21.58 -8.76 1.33
C VAL A 23 -20.66 -7.73 2.02
N PHE A 24 -20.06 -6.81 1.27
CA PHE A 24 -19.27 -5.72 1.83
C PHE A 24 -20.13 -4.66 2.55
N ARG A 25 -21.34 -4.41 2.06
CA ARG A 25 -22.29 -3.46 2.70
C ARG A 25 -23.02 -4.06 3.90
N SER A 26 -23.13 -5.38 4.00
CA SER A 26 -23.81 -6.06 5.12
C SER A 26 -22.97 -6.09 6.40
N ASP A 27 -21.65 -5.95 6.31
CA ASP A 27 -20.75 -5.98 7.46
C ASP A 27 -20.33 -4.55 7.86
N PRO A 28 -20.70 -4.07 9.06
CA PRO A 28 -20.38 -2.71 9.49
C PRO A 28 -18.87 -2.45 9.60
N LEU A 29 -18.03 -3.47 9.83
CA LEU A 29 -16.58 -3.33 9.84
C LEU A 29 -16.03 -3.07 8.43
N LYS A 30 -16.56 -3.79 7.43
CA LYS A 30 -16.16 -3.60 6.03
C LYS A 30 -16.65 -2.26 5.48
N VAL A 31 -17.85 -1.84 5.85
CA VAL A 31 -18.37 -0.51 5.54
C VAL A 31 -17.47 0.58 6.13
N LYS A 32 -17.06 0.43 7.39
CA LYS A 32 -16.15 1.37 8.04
C LYS A 32 -14.80 1.41 7.33
N MET A 33 -14.23 0.26 6.97
CA MET A 33 -12.99 0.18 6.20
C MET A 33 -13.09 0.95 4.88
N VAL A 34 -14.13 0.71 4.08
CA VAL A 34 -14.31 1.38 2.77
C VAL A 34 -14.55 2.88 2.95
N THR A 35 -15.33 3.29 3.95
CA THR A 35 -15.68 4.71 4.18
C THR A 35 -14.56 5.53 4.81
N GLU A 36 -13.68 4.93 5.61
CA GLU A 36 -12.50 5.58 6.19
C GLU A 36 -11.23 5.46 5.32
N SER A 37 -11.27 4.61 4.29
CA SER A 37 -10.18 4.41 3.31
C SER A 37 -9.61 5.72 2.72
N PRO A 38 -10.38 6.78 2.41
CA PRO A 38 -9.81 8.01 1.85
C PRO A 38 -8.83 8.74 2.78
N ALA A 39 -9.02 8.61 4.09
CA ALA A 39 -8.07 9.14 5.07
C ALA A 39 -6.85 8.22 5.16
N PHE A 40 -7.08 6.90 5.10
CA PHE A 40 -6.02 5.89 5.15
C PHE A 40 -5.08 5.96 3.95
N VAL A 41 -5.60 6.14 2.73
CA VAL A 41 -4.83 6.29 1.48
C VAL A 41 -3.88 7.50 1.52
N LYS A 42 -4.17 8.54 2.32
CA LYS A 42 -3.28 9.69 2.49
C LYS A 42 -2.18 9.46 3.51
N SER A 43 -2.32 8.44 4.36
CA SER A 43 -1.31 8.09 5.35
C SER A 43 -0.11 7.43 4.69
N ARG A 44 1.07 7.70 5.23
CA ARG A 44 2.31 7.01 4.86
C ARG A 44 2.74 6.13 6.02
N ILE A 45 3.02 4.87 5.73
CA ILE A 45 3.57 3.93 6.70
C ILE A 45 5.08 3.94 6.50
N ILE A 46 5.82 4.29 7.55
CA ILE A 46 7.29 4.35 7.52
C ILE A 46 7.82 3.25 8.43
N ALA A 47 8.44 2.23 7.83
CA ALA A 47 9.16 1.20 8.56
C ALA A 47 10.65 1.54 8.58
N GLU A 48 11.21 1.77 9.77
CA GLU A 48 12.63 2.09 9.96
C GLU A 48 13.39 0.88 10.51
N VAL A 49 14.57 0.61 9.95
CA VAL A 49 15.48 -0.42 10.46
C VAL A 49 16.13 0.09 11.74
N ILE A 50 15.69 -0.40 12.89
CA ILE A 50 16.26 -0.02 14.19
C ILE A 50 17.50 -0.85 14.57
N GLU A 51 17.65 -2.03 13.99
CA GLU A 51 18.76 -2.96 14.24
C GLU A 51 18.95 -3.89 13.03
N THR A 52 20.19 -4.32 12.76
CA THR A 52 20.53 -5.22 11.65
C THR A 52 21.72 -6.10 12.01
N HIS A 53 21.60 -7.40 11.78
CA HIS A 53 22.67 -8.39 11.98
C HIS A 53 22.78 -9.29 10.76
N GLY A 54 23.93 -9.25 10.07
CA GLY A 54 24.19 -10.16 8.95
C GLY A 54 23.21 -10.05 7.77
N CYS A 55 22.64 -8.86 7.51
CA CYS A 55 21.68 -8.69 6.43
C CYS A 55 22.35 -8.88 5.04
N HIS A 56 22.00 -9.96 4.33
CA HIS A 56 22.50 -10.27 2.98
C HIS A 56 22.19 -9.16 1.95
N ALA A 57 21.06 -8.48 2.10
CA ALA A 57 20.67 -7.34 1.25
C ALA A 57 21.44 -6.05 1.58
N GLY A 58 22.22 -6.03 2.67
CA GLY A 58 23.02 -4.89 3.10
C GLY A 58 22.21 -3.73 3.68
N HIS A 59 21.03 -4.01 4.27
CA HIS A 59 20.24 -2.99 4.96
C HIS A 59 20.96 -2.47 6.21
N LYS A 60 20.96 -1.15 6.38
CA LYS A 60 21.63 -0.44 7.48
C LYS A 60 20.61 0.06 8.50
N VAL A 61 21.04 0.21 9.75
CA VAL A 61 20.25 0.90 10.78
C VAL A 61 19.94 2.33 10.33
N GLY A 62 18.72 2.80 10.56
CA GLY A 62 18.17 4.09 10.14
C GLY A 62 17.57 4.10 8.72
N GLN A 63 17.64 2.98 7.99
CA GLN A 63 17.07 2.87 6.65
C GLN A 63 15.54 2.81 6.72
N LYS A 64 14.86 3.54 5.82
CA LYS A 64 13.40 3.68 5.82
C LYS A 64 12.77 3.02 4.61
N PHE A 65 11.69 2.29 4.84
CA PHE A 65 10.80 1.78 3.83
C PHE A 65 9.48 2.52 3.94
N VAL A 66 9.08 3.18 2.87
CA VAL A 66 7.85 3.95 2.83
C VAL A 66 6.81 3.15 2.07
N MET A 67 5.66 2.92 2.69
CA MET A 67 4.49 2.34 2.07
C MET A 67 3.36 3.37 2.07
N ASP A 68 2.48 3.28 1.06
CA ASP A 68 1.22 4.00 1.09
C ASP A 68 0.23 3.35 2.09
N GLY A 69 -0.91 4.01 2.31
CA GLY A 69 -1.96 3.49 3.18
C GLY A 69 -2.53 2.13 2.74
N ASN A 70 -2.31 1.73 1.50
CA ASN A 70 -2.74 0.43 0.98
C ASN A 70 -1.66 -0.65 1.18
N GLY A 71 -0.55 -0.32 1.83
CA GLY A 71 0.57 -1.23 2.07
C GLY A 71 1.47 -1.44 0.86
N GLN A 72 1.36 -0.61 -0.20
CA GLN A 72 2.22 -0.71 -1.36
C GLN A 72 3.52 0.08 -1.12
N LEU A 73 4.66 -0.54 -1.38
CA LEU A 73 5.97 0.10 -1.25
C LEU A 73 6.16 1.21 -2.29
N ILE A 74 6.48 2.41 -1.82
CA ILE A 74 6.84 3.55 -2.65
C ILE A 74 8.31 3.39 -3.03
N THR A 75 8.57 2.69 -4.14
CA THR A 75 9.92 2.30 -4.59
C THR A 75 10.90 3.47 -4.74
N ARG A 76 10.39 4.68 -5.01
CA ARG A 76 11.20 5.90 -5.15
C ARG A 76 11.70 6.47 -3.82
N GLU A 77 10.98 6.19 -2.73
CA GLU A 77 11.33 6.58 -1.36
C GLU A 77 11.99 5.42 -0.59
N CYS A 78 11.96 4.22 -1.18
CA CYS A 78 12.61 3.04 -0.64
C CYS A 78 14.06 2.88 -1.16
N PRO A 79 14.87 2.07 -0.47
CA PRO A 79 16.27 1.89 -0.81
C PRO A 79 16.47 1.03 -2.07
N GLU A 80 17.39 1.41 -2.96
CA GLU A 80 17.57 0.76 -4.28
C GLU A 80 17.75 -0.77 -4.21
N LYS A 81 18.46 -1.27 -3.18
CA LYS A 81 18.70 -2.72 -2.99
C LYS A 81 17.51 -3.51 -2.45
N SER A 82 16.40 -2.86 -2.09
CA SER A 82 15.19 -3.55 -1.63
C SER A 82 14.37 -4.15 -2.77
N TRP A 83 14.66 -3.77 -4.01
CA TRP A 83 13.94 -4.26 -5.18
C TRP A 83 14.88 -4.30 -6.39
N THR A 84 15.52 -5.44 -6.64
CA THR A 84 16.09 -5.72 -7.95
C THR A 84 14.96 -6.08 -8.90
N ARG A 85 14.33 -5.07 -9.52
CA ARG A 85 13.73 -5.31 -10.84
C ARG A 85 14.92 -5.75 -11.69
N GLY A 86 14.90 -6.97 -12.22
CA GLY A 86 15.90 -7.44 -13.18
C GLY A 86 16.01 -6.47 -14.35
N GLY A 87 16.84 -5.45 -14.18
CA GLY A 87 16.92 -4.27 -15.00
C GLY A 87 18.37 -3.87 -14.95
N GLY A 88 19.15 -4.52 -15.80
CA GLY A 88 20.50 -4.07 -16.11
C GLY A 88 20.43 -2.59 -16.45
N ALA A 89 21.01 -1.77 -15.58
CA ALA A 89 21.60 -0.52 -16.00
C ALA A 89 22.67 -0.89 -17.02
N ARG A 90 22.30 -0.89 -18.30
CA ARG A 90 23.27 -0.74 -19.38
C ARG A 90 23.84 0.65 -19.20
N SER A 91 25.09 0.69 -18.78
CA SER A 91 26.00 1.78 -19.01
C SER A 91 25.92 2.20 -20.48
N SER A 92 25.66 3.48 -20.72
CA SER A 92 25.96 4.20 -21.96
C SER A 92 26.18 5.65 -21.58
#